data_AF-A0A6L7PEX0-F1
#
_entry.id   AF-A0A6L7PEX0-F1
#
_cell.length_a   1.000
_cell.length_b   1.000
_cell.length_c   1.000
_cell.angle_alpha   90.00
_cell.angle_beta   90.00
_cell.angle_gamma   90.00
#
_symmetry.space_group_name_H-M   'P 1'
#
loop_
_entity.id
_entity.type
_entity.pdbx_description
1 polymer ?
#
loop_
_entity_poly.entity_id
_entity_poly.type
_entity_poly.pdbx_seq_one_letter_code
_entity_poly.pdbx_strand_id
1 'polypeptide(L)'
;MSALMSVGYEGRSIEDFIDDLRSRGVRALADVRLAARSRKRGFSKTRLTEMLAEAGIEYHHFPALGNPKDNREPFWTGHGLEAALDRCRESVHSESGFAALEQIKDLSAKGDVAVFCFEADESRCHRQVVIEALQSDRPLGE
;
A
#
# COMPACT_ATOMS: atom_id res chain seq x y z
N MET A 1 19.39 -6.69 -5.00
CA MET A 1 18.67 -6.15 -3.82
C MET A 1 17.29 -5.82 -4.32
N SER A 2 16.26 -6.33 -3.67
CA SER A 2 14.88 -5.97 -3.98
C SER A 2 14.46 -4.72 -3.22
N ALA A 3 13.71 -3.86 -3.88
CA ALA A 3 13.27 -2.57 -3.34
C ALA A 3 11.80 -2.62 -2.92
N LEU A 4 11.52 -2.03 -1.76
CA LEU A 4 10.17 -1.65 -1.35
C LEU A 4 9.96 -0.18 -1.69
N MET A 5 8.91 0.10 -2.44
CA MET A 5 8.53 1.44 -2.85
C MET A 5 7.13 1.77 -2.35
N SER A 6 6.87 3.05 -2.09
CA SER A 6 5.53 3.55 -1.79
C SER A 6 5.00 4.35 -2.96
N VAL A 7 3.78 4.05 -3.39
CA VAL A 7 3.18 4.67 -4.56
C VAL A 7 1.72 5.07 -4.32
N GLY A 8 1.42 6.32 -4.65
CA GLY A 8 0.08 6.90 -4.66
C GLY A 8 -0.42 7.19 -6.06
N TYR A 9 -1.71 7.04 -6.29
CA TYR A 9 -2.34 7.31 -7.60
C TYR A 9 -3.17 8.60 -7.66
N GLU A 10 -3.21 9.38 -6.57
CA GLU A 10 -3.77 10.72 -6.60
C GLU A 10 -3.12 11.55 -7.73
N GLY A 11 -3.93 12.31 -8.47
CA GLY A 11 -3.45 13.09 -9.62
C GLY A 11 -3.10 12.30 -10.90
N ARG A 12 -2.83 10.99 -10.85
CA ARG A 12 -2.35 10.18 -12.01
C ARG A 12 -3.40 9.45 -12.84
N SER A 13 -3.28 9.40 -14.17
CA SER A 13 -4.08 8.46 -14.98
C SER A 13 -3.67 7.01 -14.69
N ILE A 14 -4.47 6.02 -15.13
CA ILE A 14 -4.09 4.62 -14.94
C ILE A 14 -2.92 4.26 -15.87
N GLU A 15 -2.91 4.84 -17.07
CA GLU A 15 -1.87 4.65 -18.07
C GLU A 15 -0.52 5.16 -17.55
N ASP A 16 -0.45 6.43 -17.10
CA ASP A 16 0.78 7.02 -16.54
C ASP A 16 1.26 6.25 -15.29
N PHE A 17 0.32 5.73 -14.50
CA PHE A 17 0.64 4.97 -13.30
C PHE A 17 1.29 3.63 -13.64
N ILE A 18 0.71 2.87 -14.60
CA ILE A 18 1.26 1.58 -15.03
C ILE A 18 2.63 1.77 -15.70
N ASP A 19 2.79 2.80 -16.53
CA ASP A 19 4.08 3.10 -17.18
C ASP A 19 5.17 3.47 -16.17
N ASP A 20 4.84 4.27 -15.14
CA ASP A 20 5.76 4.58 -14.04
C ASP A 20 6.20 3.32 -13.29
N LEU A 21 5.27 2.41 -12.94
CA LEU A 21 5.60 1.14 -12.29
C LEU A 21 6.53 0.27 -13.14
N ARG A 22 6.26 0.15 -14.45
CA ARG A 22 7.11 -0.60 -15.38
C ARG A 22 8.50 0.01 -15.50
N SER A 23 8.59 1.34 -15.61
CA SER A 23 9.87 2.05 -15.72
C SER A 23 10.77 1.85 -14.49
N ARG A 24 10.15 1.62 -13.33
CA ARG A 24 10.83 1.33 -12.06
C ARG A 24 11.14 -0.15 -11.86
N GLY A 25 10.73 -1.04 -12.77
CA GLY A 25 10.94 -2.48 -12.64
C GLY A 25 10.08 -3.14 -11.57
N VAL A 26 8.96 -2.52 -11.18
CA VAL A 26 8.05 -3.08 -10.17
C VAL A 26 7.51 -4.42 -10.66
N ARG A 27 7.73 -5.47 -9.85
CA ARG A 27 7.24 -6.82 -10.12
C ARG A 27 5.85 -7.05 -9.54
N ALA A 28 5.57 -6.50 -8.35
CA ALA A 28 4.28 -6.69 -7.69
C ALA A 28 3.76 -5.40 -7.05
N LEU A 29 2.44 -5.22 -7.09
CA LEU A 29 1.72 -4.16 -6.43
C LEU A 29 1.00 -4.72 -5.20
N ALA A 30 1.38 -4.22 -4.02
CA ALA A 30 0.74 -4.52 -2.74
C ALA A 30 -0.31 -3.45 -2.43
N ASP A 31 -1.57 -3.71 -2.77
CA ASP A 31 -2.69 -2.82 -2.49
C ASP A 31 -3.11 -2.90 -1.02
N VAL A 32 -2.82 -1.85 -0.25
CA VAL A 32 -3.16 -1.78 1.19
C VAL A 32 -4.43 -0.96 1.43
N ARG A 33 -5.28 -0.74 0.42
CA ARG A 33 -6.59 -0.12 0.63
C ARG A 33 -7.48 -1.09 1.39
N LEU A 34 -8.17 -0.61 2.43
CA LEU A 34 -9.18 -1.41 3.13
C LEU A 34 -10.25 -1.92 2.17
N ALA A 35 -10.75 -1.04 1.31
CA ALA A 35 -11.61 -1.39 0.18
C ALA A 35 -10.90 -1.03 -1.12
N ALA A 36 -10.64 -2.02 -1.98
CA ALA A 36 -10.05 -1.85 -3.32
C ALA A 36 -11.04 -1.25 -4.34
N ARG A 37 -11.70 -0.15 -3.94
CA ARG A 37 -12.67 0.61 -4.73
C ARG A 37 -12.11 2.00 -4.97
N SER A 38 -12.29 2.50 -6.17
CA SER A 38 -11.93 3.87 -6.53
C SER A 38 -12.98 4.49 -7.44
N ARG A 39 -13.20 5.78 -7.26
CA ARG A 39 -14.00 6.59 -8.21
C ARG A 39 -13.16 7.02 -9.42
N LYS A 40 -11.84 6.92 -9.33
CA LYS A 40 -10.94 7.24 -10.42
C LYS A 40 -10.95 6.09 -11.44
N ARG A 41 -11.21 6.43 -12.70
CA ARG A 41 -11.23 5.45 -13.79
C ARG A 41 -9.91 4.67 -13.82
N GLY A 42 -10.00 3.35 -13.95
CA GLY A 42 -8.83 2.47 -14.00
C GLY A 42 -8.37 1.90 -12.65
N PHE A 43 -8.74 2.52 -11.52
CA PHE A 43 -8.24 2.13 -10.19
C PHE A 43 -9.24 1.30 -9.35
N SER A 44 -10.31 0.78 -9.95
CA SER A 44 -11.10 -0.29 -9.32
C SER A 44 -10.28 -1.59 -9.33
N LYS A 45 -10.50 -2.49 -8.35
CA LYS A 45 -9.77 -3.77 -8.24
C LYS A 45 -9.68 -4.51 -9.58
N THR A 46 -10.82 -4.81 -10.20
CA THR A 46 -10.88 -5.56 -11.46
C THR A 46 -10.03 -4.91 -12.56
N ARG A 47 -10.26 -3.62 -12.83
CA ARG A 47 -9.55 -2.93 -13.93
C ARG A 47 -8.06 -2.76 -13.63
N LEU A 48 -7.70 -2.47 -12.39
CA LEU A 48 -6.31 -2.34 -11.96
C LEU A 48 -5.59 -3.69 -12.11
N THR A 49 -6.19 -4.79 -11.68
CA THR A 49 -5.62 -6.14 -11.82
C THR A 49 -5.39 -6.51 -13.29
N GLU A 50 -6.35 -6.23 -14.18
CA GLU A 50 -6.21 -6.46 -15.63
C GLU A 50 -5.02 -5.70 -16.21
N MET A 51 -4.98 -4.38 -15.98
CA MET A 51 -3.93 -3.50 -16.52
C MET A 51 -2.53 -3.86 -15.98
N LEU A 52 -2.43 -4.25 -14.71
CA LEU A 52 -1.16 -4.72 -14.12
C LEU A 52 -0.73 -6.05 -14.75
N ALA A 53 -1.64 -6.98 -14.96
CA ALA A 53 -1.33 -8.26 -15.59
C ALA A 53 -0.83 -8.09 -17.03
N GLU A 54 -1.45 -7.18 -17.81
CA GLU A 54 -0.97 -6.81 -19.16
C GLU A 54 0.45 -6.21 -19.13
N ALA A 55 0.80 -5.53 -18.04
CA ALA A 55 2.14 -4.99 -17.80
C ALA A 55 3.13 -6.00 -17.19
N GLY A 56 2.70 -7.24 -16.88
CA GLY A 56 3.53 -8.25 -16.22
C GLY A 56 3.73 -8.02 -14.72
N ILE A 57 2.87 -7.23 -14.08
CA ILE A 57 2.94 -6.87 -12.66
C ILE A 57 1.89 -7.67 -11.88
N GLU A 58 2.34 -8.36 -10.83
CA GLU A 58 1.44 -9.12 -9.95
C GLU A 58 0.61 -8.17 -9.07
N TYR A 59 -0.67 -8.48 -8.83
CA TYR A 59 -1.54 -7.68 -7.95
C TYR A 59 -1.91 -8.48 -6.70
N HIS A 60 -1.66 -7.92 -5.53
CA HIS A 60 -1.98 -8.51 -4.23
C HIS A 60 -2.74 -7.50 -3.37
N HIS A 61 -3.84 -7.92 -2.75
CA HIS A 61 -4.71 -7.02 -1.95
C HIS A 61 -4.67 -7.39 -0.47
N PHE A 62 -4.24 -6.44 0.36
CA PHE A 62 -4.00 -6.60 1.80
C PHE A 62 -4.93 -5.68 2.61
N PRO A 63 -6.24 -5.97 2.70
CA PRO A 63 -7.18 -5.13 3.43
C PRO A 63 -6.90 -5.05 4.94
N ALA A 64 -6.21 -6.04 5.51
CA ALA A 64 -5.79 -6.04 6.93
C ALA A 64 -4.85 -4.87 7.28
N LEU A 65 -4.15 -4.33 6.29
CA LEU A 65 -3.26 -3.18 6.43
C LEU A 65 -3.96 -1.85 6.08
N GLY A 66 -5.29 -1.87 5.89
CA GLY A 66 -6.05 -0.74 5.38
C GLY A 66 -6.58 0.21 6.45
N ASN A 67 -6.67 1.50 6.10
CA ASN A 67 -7.22 2.52 6.99
C ASN A 67 -8.76 2.66 6.87
N PRO A 68 -9.53 2.45 7.96
CA PRO A 68 -10.98 2.61 7.96
C PRO A 68 -11.40 4.07 7.79
N LYS A 69 -12.62 4.30 7.30
CA LYS A 69 -13.07 5.62 6.84
C LYS A 69 -13.06 6.69 7.94
N ASP A 70 -13.45 6.28 9.15
CA ASP A 70 -13.49 7.10 10.36
C ASP A 70 -12.09 7.49 10.88
N ASN A 71 -11.02 6.85 10.41
CA ASN A 71 -9.64 7.15 10.79
C ASN A 71 -8.87 7.94 9.71
N ARG A 72 -9.55 8.47 8.69
CA ARG A 72 -8.88 9.17 7.56
C ARG A 72 -8.74 10.66 7.78
N GLU A 73 -9.70 11.30 8.42
CA GLU A 73 -9.73 12.76 8.60
C GLU A 73 -8.44 13.33 9.25
N PRO A 74 -7.86 12.71 10.31
CA PRO A 74 -6.65 13.24 10.94
C PRO A 74 -5.44 13.36 10.00
N PHE A 75 -5.34 12.50 8.98
CA PHE A 75 -4.28 12.57 7.97
C PHE A 75 -4.40 13.79 7.05
N TRP A 76 -5.62 14.33 6.89
CA TRP A 76 -5.88 15.52 6.10
C TRP A 76 -5.72 16.79 6.92
N THR A 77 -6.23 16.80 8.15
CA THR A 77 -6.30 18.00 9.00
C THR A 77 -5.08 18.17 9.90
N GLY A 78 -4.34 17.09 10.18
CA GLY A 78 -3.27 17.02 11.18
C GLY A 78 -3.77 16.92 12.62
N HIS A 79 -5.05 17.21 12.88
CA HIS A 79 -5.62 17.14 14.22
C HIS A 79 -5.87 15.68 14.63
N GLY A 80 -5.20 15.22 15.69
CA GLY A 80 -5.29 13.83 16.16
C GLY A 80 -4.50 12.83 15.31
N LEU A 81 -3.52 13.31 14.53
CA LEU A 81 -2.72 12.46 13.63
C LEU A 81 -2.04 11.31 14.37
N GLU A 82 -1.48 11.53 15.56
CA GLU A 82 -0.79 10.48 16.31
C GLU A 82 -1.75 9.33 16.68
N ALA A 83 -2.94 9.64 17.19
CA ALA A 83 -3.95 8.63 17.50
C ALA A 83 -4.39 7.86 16.25
N ALA A 84 -4.42 8.52 15.09
CA ALA A 84 -4.75 7.86 13.83
C ALA A 84 -3.63 6.94 13.33
N LEU A 85 -2.36 7.34 13.53
CA LEU A 85 -1.19 6.51 13.27
C LEU A 85 -1.16 5.29 14.20
N ASP A 86 -1.44 5.47 15.50
CA ASP A 86 -1.52 4.38 16.47
C ASP A 86 -2.55 3.33 16.07
N ARG A 87 -3.74 3.75 15.65
CA ARG A 87 -4.77 2.83 15.14
C ARG A 87 -4.33 2.07 13.88
N CYS A 88 -3.50 2.68 13.03
CA CYS A 88 -2.87 1.97 11.92
C CYS A 88 -1.79 0.98 12.42
N ARG A 89 -1.00 1.34 13.43
CA ARG A 89 -0.01 0.44 14.06
C ARG A 89 -0.70 -0.77 14.69
N GLU A 90 -1.85 -0.60 15.35
CA GLU A 90 -2.67 -1.70 15.86
C GLU A 90 -3.08 -2.68 14.75
N SER A 91 -3.48 -2.15 13.59
CA SER A 91 -3.87 -2.99 12.44
C SER A 91 -2.68 -3.80 11.92
N VAL A 92 -1.51 -3.17 11.80
CA VAL A 92 -0.23 -3.79 11.42
C VAL A 92 0.21 -4.87 12.41
N HIS A 93 0.03 -4.65 13.71
CA HIS A 93 0.39 -5.60 14.77
C HIS A 93 -0.67 -6.67 15.06
N SER A 94 -1.84 -6.62 14.42
CA SER A 94 -2.82 -7.70 14.50
C SER A 94 -2.27 -8.98 13.84
N GLU A 95 -2.81 -10.15 14.19
CA GLU A 95 -2.44 -11.42 13.56
C GLU A 95 -2.56 -11.36 12.02
N SER A 96 -3.65 -10.79 11.53
CA SER A 96 -3.89 -10.61 10.09
C SER A 96 -2.97 -9.57 9.45
N GLY A 97 -2.57 -8.54 10.19
CA GLY A 97 -1.62 -7.52 9.75
C GLY A 97 -0.21 -8.10 9.62
N PHE A 98 0.25 -8.82 10.63
CA PHE A 98 1.53 -9.52 10.61
C PHE A 98 1.62 -10.49 9.43
N ALA A 99 0.60 -11.34 9.23
CA ALA A 99 0.57 -12.26 8.10
C ALA A 99 0.62 -11.55 6.74
N ALA A 100 0.00 -10.36 6.62
CA ALA A 100 0.06 -9.55 5.40
C ALA A 100 1.46 -8.94 5.18
N LEU A 101 2.15 -8.50 6.23
CA LEU A 101 3.51 -7.96 6.13
C LEU A 101 4.50 -9.04 5.70
N GLU A 102 4.40 -10.24 6.28
CA GLU A 102 5.25 -11.38 5.89
C GLU A 102 5.04 -11.75 4.41
N GLN A 103 3.79 -11.74 3.93
CA GLN A 103 3.51 -11.95 2.50
C GLN A 103 4.15 -10.85 1.62
N ILE A 104 4.12 -9.59 2.04
CA ILE A 104 4.77 -8.50 1.30
C ILE A 104 6.30 -8.67 1.31
N LYS A 105 6.90 -9.11 2.42
CA LYS A 105 8.33 -9.44 2.50
C LYS A 105 8.69 -10.61 1.58
N ASP A 106 7.88 -11.67 1.54
CA ASP A 106 8.07 -12.81 0.63
C ASP A 106 7.98 -12.40 -0.85
N LEU A 107 7.09 -11.46 -1.18
CA LEU A 107 7.02 -10.87 -2.52
C LEU A 107 8.28 -10.05 -2.81
N SER A 108 8.71 -9.23 -1.84
CA SER A 108 9.93 -8.41 -1.95
C SER A 108 11.17 -9.28 -2.13
N ALA A 109 11.27 -10.43 -1.46
CA ALA A 109 12.39 -11.36 -1.67
C ALA A 109 12.52 -11.86 -3.12
N LYS A 110 11.45 -11.75 -3.92
CA LYS A 110 11.39 -12.22 -5.32
C LYS A 110 11.51 -11.08 -6.35
N GLY A 111 11.48 -9.82 -5.94
CA GLY A 111 11.58 -8.66 -6.82
C GLY A 111 10.99 -7.40 -6.21
N ASP A 112 11.02 -6.30 -6.96
CA ASP A 112 10.61 -4.99 -6.44
C ASP A 112 9.09 -4.93 -6.22
N VAL A 113 8.69 -4.43 -5.05
CA VAL A 113 7.28 -4.34 -4.63
C VAL A 113 6.89 -2.90 -4.37
N ALA A 114 5.77 -2.48 -4.94
CA ALA A 114 5.18 -1.18 -4.71
C ALA A 114 3.96 -1.26 -3.78
N VAL A 115 4.05 -0.66 -2.59
CA VAL A 115 2.97 -0.52 -1.62
C VAL A 115 2.06 0.62 -2.05
N PHE A 116 0.78 0.29 -2.22
CA PHE A 116 -0.15 1.09 -3.01
C PHE A 116 -1.38 1.55 -2.21
N CYS A 117 -1.75 2.81 -2.40
CA CYS A 117 -2.96 3.45 -1.86
C CYS A 117 -3.31 4.69 -2.72
N PHE A 118 -4.38 5.39 -2.37
CA PHE A 118 -4.82 6.61 -3.06
C PHE A 118 -3.84 7.76 -2.95
N GLU A 119 -3.56 8.19 -1.72
CA GLU A 119 -2.81 9.42 -1.40
C GLU A 119 -1.44 9.45 -2.08
N ALA A 120 -1.05 10.58 -2.67
CA ALA A 120 0.26 10.76 -3.29
C ALA A 120 1.36 10.91 -2.24
N ASP A 121 1.09 11.65 -1.17
CA ASP A 121 2.02 11.90 -0.07
C ASP A 121 1.96 10.79 0.99
N GLU A 122 3.02 9.99 1.08
CA GLU A 122 3.10 8.93 2.09
C GLU A 122 2.92 9.44 3.52
N SER A 123 3.46 10.63 3.84
CA SER A 123 3.42 11.19 5.19
C SER A 123 2.00 11.57 5.65
N ARG A 124 1.07 11.62 4.70
CA ARG A 124 -0.36 11.89 4.91
C ARG A 124 -1.22 10.65 4.66
N CYS A 125 -0.61 9.48 4.72
CA CYS A 125 -1.26 8.22 4.43
C CYS A 125 -0.92 7.16 5.48
N HIS A 126 -1.84 6.21 5.68
CA HIS A 126 -1.56 5.04 6.51
C HIS A 126 -0.43 4.17 5.96
N ARG A 127 -0.09 4.31 4.67
CA ARG A 127 1.05 3.63 4.05
C ARG A 127 2.36 3.91 4.77
N GLN A 128 2.53 5.09 5.39
CA GLN A 128 3.71 5.39 6.18
C GLN A 128 3.95 4.31 7.25
N VAL A 129 2.92 3.95 8.01
CA VAL A 129 3.01 2.93 9.06
C VAL A 129 3.33 1.55 8.48
N VAL A 130 2.79 1.23 7.32
CA VAL A 130 3.08 -0.04 6.63
C VAL A 130 4.54 -0.10 6.16
N ILE A 131 5.03 0.98 5.54
CA ILE A 131 6.42 1.09 5.06
C ILE A 131 7.39 1.03 6.23
N GLU A 132 7.14 1.79 7.31
CA GLU A 132 7.92 1.74 8.55
C GLU A 132 8.01 0.30 9.10
N ALA A 133 6.88 -0.42 9.14
CA ALA A 133 6.85 -1.80 9.63
C ALA A 133 7.61 -2.79 8.72
N LEU A 134 7.57 -2.59 7.40
CA LEU A 134 8.29 -3.43 6.44
C LEU A 134 9.81 -3.17 6.43
N GLN A 135 10.23 -1.95 6.75
CA GLN A 135 11.64 -1.54 6.82
C GLN A 135 12.27 -1.76 8.20
N SER A 136 11.47 -2.02 9.21
CA SER A 136 11.97 -2.30 10.56
C SER A 136 12.58 -3.70 10.61
N ASP A 137 13.86 -3.78 10.99
CA ASP A 137 14.56 -5.06 11.29
C ASP A 137 14.07 -5.71 12.61
N ARG A 138 13.19 -5.03 13.36
CA ARG A 138 12.67 -5.55 14.62
C ARG A 138 11.64 -6.65 14.34
N PRO A 139 11.78 -7.86 14.93
CA PRO A 139 10.74 -8.87 14.83
C PRO A 139 9.42 -8.31 15.36
N LEU A 140 8.40 -8.31 14.50
CA LEU A 140 7.06 -7.88 14.85
C LEU A 140 6.38 -9.03 15.61
N GLY A 141 6.64 -9.18 16.91
CA GLY A 141 6.02 -10.26 17.69
C GLY A 141 6.65 -10.60 19.03
N GLU A 142 7.01 -9.61 19.85
CA GLU A 142 7.30 -9.82 21.28
C GLU A 142 6.17 -9.30 22.15
#